data_AF-A0A8D5JI84-F1
#
_entry.id   AF-A0A8D5JI84-F1
#
_cell.length_a   1.000
_cell.length_b   1.000
_cell.length_c   1.000
_cell.angle_alpha   90.00
_cell.angle_beta   90.00
_cell.angle_gamma   90.00
#
_symmetry.space_group_name_H-M   'P 1'
#
loop_
_entity.id
_entity.type
_entity.pdbx_description
1 polymer ?
#
loop_
_entity_poly.entity_id
_entity_poly.type
_entity_poly.pdbx_seq_one_letter_code
_entity_poly.pdbx_strand_id
1 'polypeptide(L)' 'MAISEAIKKNWIEIQKKYKVPVNAIGVQIKKNDKKTLKIWKEEGIDQYLKK' A
#
# COMPACT_ATOMS: atom_id res chain seq x y z
N MET A 1 4.42 10.08 10.24
CA MET A 1 5.32 8.95 10.52
C MET A 1 5.88 8.51 9.19
N ALA A 2 7.16 8.77 8.92
CA ALA A 2 7.81 8.28 7.71
C ALA A 2 8.01 6.76 7.88
N ILE A 3 7.38 5.96 7.02
CA ILE A 3 7.77 4.56 6.89
C ILE A 3 9.16 4.49 6.27
N SER A 4 9.94 3.49 6.66
CA SER A 4 11.27 3.28 6.08
C SER A 4 11.17 3.12 4.55
N GLU A 5 12.12 3.71 3.83
CA GLU A 5 12.17 3.63 2.36
C GLU A 5 12.24 2.17 1.84
N ALA A 6 12.86 1.27 2.61
CA ALA A 6 12.90 -0.15 2.29
C ALA A 6 11.49 -0.78 2.32
N ILE A 7 10.68 -0.41 3.32
CA ILE A 7 9.28 -0.86 3.43
C ILE A 7 8.47 -0.28 2.28
N LYS A 8 8.65 0.99 1.94
CA LYS A 8 7.94 1.64 0.83
C LYS A 8 8.25 0.96 -0.51
N LYS A 9 9.52 0.71 -0.81
CA LYS A 9 9.93 -0.01 -2.03
C LYS A 9 9.27 -1.39 -2.11
N ASN A 10 9.38 -2.18 -1.03
CA ASN A 10 8.76 -3.51 -0.96
C ASN A 10 7.23 -3.44 -1.12
N TRP A 11 6.59 -2.47 -0.47
CA TRP A 11 5.14 -2.28 -0.53
C TRP A 11 4.68 -1.93 -1.96
N ILE A 12 5.41 -1.08 -2.68
CA ILE A 12 5.13 -0.78 -4.09
C ILE A 12 5.25 -2.04 -4.96
N GLU A 13 6.30 -2.84 -4.77
CA GLU A 13 6.49 -4.09 -5.51
C GLU A 13 5.37 -5.10 -5.25
N ILE A 14 4.92 -5.19 -3.99
CA ILE A 14 3.77 -5.99 -3.62
C ILE A 14 2.51 -5.42 -4.30
N GLN A 15 2.22 -4.12 -4.16
CA GLN A 15 1.02 -3.50 -4.73
C GLN A 15 0.89 -3.74 -6.24
N LYS A 16 1.98 -3.67 -7.00
CA LYS A 16 1.99 -3.95 -8.45
C LYS A 16 1.52 -5.37 -8.82
N LYS A 17 1.64 -6.33 -7.90
CA LYS A 17 1.19 -7.72 -8.08
C LYS A 17 -0.30 -7.90 -7.85
N TYR A 18 -0.95 -6.99 -7.12
CA TYR A 18 -2.36 -7.10 -6.74
C TYR A 18 -3.22 -6.02 -7.41
N LYS A 19 -4.46 -6.37 -7.77
CA LYS A 19 -5.46 -5.43 -8.32
C LYS A 19 -6.28 -4.71 -7.24
N VAL A 20 -5.99 -4.98 -5.97
CA VAL A 20 -6.70 -4.44 -4.81
C VAL A 20 -5.71 -3.71 -3.91
N PRO A 21 -6.16 -2.73 -3.10
CA PRO A 21 -5.29 -2.08 -2.13
C PRO A 21 -4.77 -3.12 -1.15
N VAL A 22 -3.45 -3.28 -1.07
CA VAL A 22 -2.76 -4.18 -0.14
C VAL A 22 -1.84 -3.38 0.76
N ASN A 23 -1.55 -3.88 1.95
CA ASN A 23 -0.61 -3.29 2.89
C ASN A 23 0.84 -3.75 2.59
N ALA A 24 1.80 -3.29 3.39
CA ALA A 24 3.24 -3.56 3.21
C ALA A 24 3.64 -5.04 3.29
N ILE A 25 2.73 -5.92 3.71
CA ILE A 25 2.92 -7.37 3.79
C ILE A 25 2.07 -8.14 2.77
N GLY A 26 1.39 -7.45 1.85
CA GLY A 26 0.56 -8.07 0.81
C GLY A 26 -0.82 -8.52 1.24
N VAL A 27 -1.28 -8.12 2.42
CA VAL A 27 -2.64 -8.37 2.88
C VAL A 27 -3.55 -7.26 2.38
N GLN A 28 -4.71 -7.62 1.83
CA GLN A 28 -5.69 -6.64 1.37
C GLN A 28 -6.11 -5.68 2.50
N ILE A 29 -6.01 -4.38 2.24
CA ILE A 29 -6.47 -3.35 3.14
C ILE A 29 -7.99 -3.38 3.15
N LYS A 30 -8.58 -3.73 4.30
CA LYS A 30 -10.02 -3.69 4.49
C LYS A 30 -10.50 -2.23 4.54
N LYS A 31 -11.73 -1.97 4.09
CA LYS A 31 -12.34 -0.62 4.13
C LYS A 31 -12.43 -0.02 5.55
N ASN A 32 -12.49 -0.87 6.58
CA ASN A 32 -12.50 -0.42 7.97
C ASN A 32 -11.11 0.01 8.49
N ASP A 33 -10.04 -0.39 7.80
CA ASP A 33 -8.66 -0.08 8.17
C ASP A 33 -8.24 1.30 7.63
N LYS A 34 -8.92 2.34 8.11
CA LYS A 34 -8.77 3.72 7.62
C LYS A 34 -7.34 4.23 7.77
N LYS A 35 -6.60 3.76 8.78
CA LYS A 35 -5.23 4.18 9.05
C LYS A 35 -4.27 3.70 7.96
N THR A 36 -4.29 2.39 7.67
CA THR A 36 -3.43 1.82 6.62
C THR A 36 -3.81 2.35 5.25
N LEU A 37 -5.12 2.51 5.00
CA LEU A 37 -5.63 3.05 3.73
C LEU A 37 -5.23 4.52 3.53
N LYS A 38 -5.19 5.32 4.61
CA LYS A 38 -4.70 6.70 4.57
C LYS A 38 -3.19 6.73 4.27
N ILE A 39 -2.38 5.95 4.99
CA ILE A 39 -0.93 5.85 4.76
C ILE A 39 -0.64 5.40 3.32
N TRP A 40 -1.36 4.39 2.84
CA TRP A 40 -1.21 3.88 1.48
C TRP A 40 -1.42 4.96 0.40
N LYS A 41 -2.38 5.88 0.61
CA LYS A 41 -2.60 7.04 -0.26
C LYS A 41 -1.56 8.16 -0.04
N GLU A 42 -1.25 8.50 1.21
CA GLU A 42 -0.25 9.53 1.55
C GLU A 42 1.13 9.19 0.98
N GLU A 43 1.45 7.89 0.92
CA GLU A 43 2.71 7.40 0.39
C GLU A 43 2.72 7.23 -1.14
N GLY A 44 1.59 7.46 -1.81
CA GLY A 44 1.43 7.37 -3.27
C GLY A 44 1.43 5.92 -3.79
N ILE A 45 1.14 4.94 -2.94
CA ILE A 45 1.14 3.53 -3.32
C ILE A 45 -0.09 3.20 -4.18
N ASP A 46 -1.16 3.99 -4.05
CA ASP A 46 -2.38 3.87 -4.85
C ASP A 46 -2.17 4.02 -6.35
N GLN A 47 -1.16 4.78 -6.75
CA GLN A 47 -0.81 4.99 -8.16
C GLN A 47 -0.37 3.70 -8.86
N TYR A 48 0.04 2.67 -8.11
CA TYR A 48 0.50 1.39 -8.63
C TYR A 48 -0.61 0.33 -8.68
N LEU A 49 -1.84 0.70 -8.36
CA LEU A 49 -3.00 -0.18 -8.54
C LEU A 49 -3.20 -0.43 -10.05
N LYS A 50 -3.10 -1.69 -10.48
CA LYS A 50 -3.41 -2.06 -11.86
C LYS A 50 -4.89 -1.82 -12.14
N LYS A 51 -5.19 -0.99 -13.16
CA LYS A 51 -6.54 -0.85 -13.74
C LYS A 51 -6.95 -2.12 -14.46
#